data_AF-A0A6I7D409-F1
#
_entry.id   AF-A0A6I7D409-F1
#
_cell.length_a   1.000
_cell.length_b   1.000
_cell.length_c   1.000
_cell.angle_alpha   90.00
_cell.angle_beta   90.00
_cell.angle_gamma   90.00
#
_symmetry.space_group_name_H-M   'P 1'
#
loop_
_entity.id
_entity.type
_entity.pdbx_description
1 polymer ?
#
loop_
_entity_poly.entity_id
_entity_poly.type
_entity_poly.pdbx_seq_one_letter_code
_entity_poly.pdbx_strand_id
1 'polypeptide(L)' 'MATGNINNKSEKKNIRFPHELLEEINSSVEREKSNFSSWVIDACEAKLKLEKRKPKQSGE' A
#
# COMPACT_ATOMS: atom_id res chain seq x y z
N MET A 1 20.33 6.76 -15.21
CA MET A 1 20.85 5.43 -14.82
C MET A 1 19.80 4.80 -13.91
N ALA A 2 19.25 3.63 -14.26
CA ALA A 2 18.26 2.94 -13.43
C ALA A 2 19.00 2.25 -12.27
N THR A 3 19.11 2.91 -11.13
CA THR A 3 19.54 2.29 -9.88
C THR A 3 18.52 1.19 -9.58
N GLY A 4 18.91 -0.09 -9.50
CA GLY A 4 18.06 -1.29 -9.66
C GLY A 4 16.74 -1.43 -8.86
N ASN A 5 16.38 -0.45 -8.03
CA ASN A 5 15.11 -0.32 -7.35
C ASN A 5 14.13 0.71 -7.97
N ILE A 6 14.57 1.55 -8.91
CA ILE A 6 13.78 2.62 -9.53
C ILE A 6 13.77 2.42 -11.05
N ASN A 7 12.59 2.20 -11.61
CA ASN A 7 12.36 2.26 -13.05
C ASN A 7 11.37 3.38 -13.39
N ASN A 8 11.21 3.70 -14.67
CA ASN A 8 10.38 4.83 -15.12
C ASN A 8 8.88 4.70 -14.71
N LYS A 9 8.42 3.50 -14.36
CA LYS A 9 7.03 3.19 -13.99
C LYS A 9 6.84 2.88 -12.50
N SER A 10 7.87 2.45 -11.78
CA SER A 10 7.75 2.06 -10.38
C SER A 10 9.06 2.13 -9.61
N GLU A 11 8.95 2.51 -8.34
CA GLU A 11 10.02 2.48 -7.36
C GLU A 11 9.69 1.44 -6.28
N LYS A 12 10.61 0.51 -6.03
CA LYS A 12 10.51 -0.45 -4.92
C LYS A 12 10.91 0.28 -3.64
N LYS A 13 9.98 0.42 -2.69
CA LYS A 13 10.28 0.86 -1.32
C LYS A 13 10.43 -0.38 -0.43
N ASN A 14 11.63 -0.61 0.09
CA ASN A 14 11.86 -1.66 1.10
C ASN A 14 11.38 -1.12 2.46
N ILE A 15 10.19 -1.51 2.88
CA ILE A 15 9.61 -1.15 4.18
C ILE A 15 9.45 -2.40 5.05
N ARG A 16 9.57 -2.25 6.37
CA ARG A 16 9.30 -3.33 7.32
C ARG A 16 7.86 -3.22 7.80
N PHE A 17 7.13 -4.32 7.73
CA PHE A 17 5.80 -4.45 8.32
C PHE A 17 5.92 -5.09 9.71
N PRO A 18 5.12 -4.65 10.70
CA PRO A 18 4.96 -5.40 11.94
C PRO A 18 4.33 -6.76 11.66
N HIS A 19 4.69 -7.77 12.46
CA HIS A 19 4.30 -9.16 12.23
C HIS A 19 2.78 -9.34 12.27
N GLU A 20 2.11 -8.74 13.27
CA GLU A 20 0.65 -8.79 13.41
C GLU A 20 -0.06 -8.29 12.14
N LEU A 21 0.37 -7.15 11.60
CA LEU A 21 -0.23 -6.60 10.38
C LEU A 21 0.02 -7.50 9.17
N LEU A 22 1.20 -8.10 9.08
CA LEU A 22 1.53 -8.99 7.95
C LEU A 22 0.66 -10.25 7.98
N GLU A 23 0.35 -10.78 9.17
CA GLU A 23 -0.58 -11.91 9.35
C GLU A 23 -2.00 -11.54 8.94
N GLU A 24 -2.51 -10.38 9.37
CA GLU A 24 -3.86 -9.91 8.98
C GLU A 24 -3.97 -9.70 7.46
N ILE A 25 -2.95 -9.09 6.85
CA ILE A 25 -2.90 -8.91 5.40
C ILE A 25 -2.88 -10.28 4.72
N ASN A 26 -2.02 -11.20 5.16
CA ASN A 26 -1.91 -12.51 4.52
C ASN A 26 -3.23 -13.30 4.60
N SER A 27 -3.95 -13.22 5.73
CA SER A 27 -5.29 -13.80 5.87
C SER A 27 -6.30 -13.16 4.90
N SER A 28 -6.20 -11.86 4.65
CA SER A 28 -7.08 -11.14 3.71
C SER A 28 -6.75 -11.51 2.26
N VAL A 29 -5.47 -11.54 1.93
CA VAL A 29 -4.92 -11.94 0.62
C VAL A 29 -5.33 -13.38 0.26
N GLU A 30 -5.27 -14.30 1.23
CA GLU A 30 -5.67 -15.70 1.03
C GLU A 30 -7.18 -15.83 0.74
N ARG A 31 -8.02 -15.06 1.45
CA ARG A 31 -9.48 -15.01 1.19
C ARG A 31 -9.79 -14.47 -0.20
N GLU A 32 -9.09 -13.43 -0.62
CA GLU A 32 -9.30 -12.77 -1.92
C GLU A 32 -8.52 -13.44 -3.06
N LYS A 33 -7.76 -14.53 -2.78
CA LYS A 33 -6.85 -15.20 -3.74
C LYS A 33 -6.01 -14.21 -4.56
N SER A 34 -5.57 -13.15 -3.92
CA SER A 34 -4.87 -12.04 -4.54
C SER A 34 -3.38 -12.08 -4.23
N ASN A 35 -2.59 -11.16 -4.81
CA ASN A 35 -1.18 -11.04 -4.46
C ASN A 35 -1.02 -10.04 -3.31
N PHE A 36 -0.13 -10.34 -2.34
CA PHE A 36 0.17 -9.44 -1.22
C PHE A 36 0.50 -8.02 -1.69
N SER A 37 1.38 -7.89 -2.68
CA SER A 37 1.77 -6.61 -3.26
C SER A 37 0.58 -5.84 -3.83
N SER A 38 -0.30 -6.53 -4.58
CA SER A 38 -1.50 -5.92 -5.17
C SER A 38 -2.50 -5.51 -4.11
N TRP A 39 -2.70 -6.34 -3.09
CA TRP A 39 -3.60 -6.03 -1.97
C TRP A 39 -3.12 -4.81 -1.19
N VAL A 40 -1.82 -4.75 -0.88
CA VAL A 40 -1.23 -3.60 -0.18
C VAL A 40 -1.33 -2.33 -1.04
N ILE A 41 -1.12 -2.43 -2.36
CA ILE A 41 -1.30 -1.30 -3.27
C ILE A 41 -2.75 -0.83 -3.26
N ASP A 42 -3.72 -1.73 -3.41
CA ASP A 42 -5.14 -1.38 -3.42
C ASP A 42 -5.59 -0.74 -2.10
N ALA A 43 -5.17 -1.31 -0.96
CA ALA A 43 -5.42 -0.74 0.36
C ALA A 43 -4.81 0.67 0.51
N CYS A 44 -3.60 0.88 0.00
CA CYS A 44 -2.97 2.20 -0.04
C CYS A 44 -3.75 3.18 -0.94
N GLU A 45 -4.16 2.75 -2.14
CA GLU A 45 -4.94 3.56 -3.07
C GLU A 45 -6.31 3.92 -2.50
N ALA A 46 -6.99 2.98 -1.83
CA ALA A 46 -8.26 3.20 -1.15
C ALA A 46 -8.10 4.24 -0.04
N LYS A 47 -7.06 4.14 0.79
CA LYS A 47 -6.75 5.13 1.84
C LYS A 47 -6.45 6.50 1.24
N LEU A 48 -5.68 6.58 0.16
CA LEU A 48 -5.39 7.84 -0.54
C LEU A 48 -6.65 8.46 -1.18
N LYS A 49 -7.55 7.64 -1.74
CA LYS A 49 -8.84 8.10 -2.31
C LYS A 49 -9.74 8.69 -1.22
N LEU A 50 -9.79 8.08 -0.03
CA LEU A 50 -10.52 8.60 1.12
C LEU A 50 -9.94 9.93 1.62
N GLU A 51 -8.60 10.02 1.74
CA GLU A 51 -7.93 11.24 2.15
C GLU A 51 -8.12 12.39 1.15
N LYS A 52 -8.09 12.11 -0.17
CA LYS A 52 -8.39 13.11 -1.21
C LYS A 52 -9.83 13.58 -1.22
N ARG A 53 -10.76 12.76 -0.72
CA ARG A 53 -12.20 13.08 -0.65
C ARG A 53 -12.60 13.80 0.64
N LYS A 54 -11.71 13.88 1.64
CA LYS A 54 -11.90 14.84 2.72
C LYS A 54 -11.66 16.24 2.15
N PRO A 55 -12.68 17.12 2.02
CA PRO A 55 -12.40 18.53 1.87
C PRO A 55 -11.53 18.93 3.06
N LYS A 56 -10.49 19.74 2.81
CA LYS A 56 -9.63 20.32 3.83
C LYS A 56 -10.46 20.75 5.06
N GLN A 57 -10.40 19.99 6.15
CA GLN A 57 -10.29 20.55 7.49
C GLN A 57 -8.76 20.50 7.73
N SER A 58 -7.94 21.51 7.44
CA SER A 58 -7.87 22.85 8.03
C SER A 58 -8.43 22.94 9.44
N GLY A 59 -7.52 23.12 10.41
CA GLY A 59 -7.76 23.33 11.84
C GLY A 59 -7.39 22.07 12.64
N GLU A 60 -6.37 22.04 13.48
CA GLU A 60 -5.55 23.07 14.15
C GLU A 60 -4.21 22.45 14.55
#